data_AF-A0A258Y150-F1
#
_entry.id   AF-A0A258Y150-F1
#
_cell.length_a   1.000
_cell.length_b   1.000
_cell.length_c   1.000
_cell.angle_alpha   90.00
_cell.angle_beta   90.00
_cell.angle_gamma   90.00
#
_symmetry.space_group_name_H-M   'P 1'
#
loop_
_entity.id
_entity.type
_entity.pdbx_description
1 polymer ?
#
loop_
_entity_poly.entity_id
_entity_poly.type
_entity_poly.pdbx_seq_one_letter_code
_entity_poly.pdbx_strand_id
1 'polypeptide(L)'
;MTVRLDSSLAWKTATRLVATNRDVLIAIAGVFFLLPSLAFSVFVPEPQMAPGTPPGEMMEKIADMWTASMPLLIVVTLLQMAGTVTMLIVMTDRARPMVGQAIRRGFLALGPYVLAQIMVGAALGMGFLVLVSAAALTGQQAIGAIVIIGAFIAMIWCSLRMALVAPVLAIEAERNPVQALKRSWALTKGNSGRMLAFFMLAGLLFAVVYGLAMMLVGVV
;
A
#
# COMPACT_ATOMS: atom_id res chain seq x y z
N MET A 1 6.76 21.21 21.44
CA MET A 1 5.32 20.88 21.41
C MET A 1 5.08 19.82 20.34
N THR A 2 4.52 18.66 20.68
CA THR A 2 4.18 17.64 19.67
C THR A 2 2.83 18.01 19.04
N VAL A 3 2.83 18.35 17.74
CA VAL A 3 1.60 18.57 16.99
C VAL A 3 0.80 17.27 17.03
N ARG A 4 -0.43 17.35 17.53
CA ARG A 4 -1.33 16.21 17.67
C ARG A 4 -2.21 16.10 16.43
N LEU A 5 -2.44 14.88 15.94
CA LEU A 5 -3.38 14.64 14.84
C LEU A 5 -4.80 14.98 15.31
N ASP A 6 -5.45 15.89 14.56
CA ASP A 6 -6.89 16.16 14.62
C ASP A 6 -7.57 15.39 13.49
N SER A 7 -8.21 14.29 13.85
CA SER A 7 -8.87 13.38 12.90
C SER A 7 -10.03 14.04 12.15
N SER A 8 -10.77 14.94 12.80
CA SER A 8 -11.92 15.61 12.18
C SER A 8 -11.46 16.65 11.17
N LEU A 9 -10.42 17.42 11.49
CA LEU A 9 -9.80 18.36 10.56
C LEU A 9 -9.14 17.63 9.39
N ALA A 10 -8.45 16.51 9.67
CA ALA A 10 -7.83 15.67 8.64
C ALA A 10 -8.88 15.12 7.66
N TRP A 11 -9.98 14.55 8.17
CA TRP A 11 -11.08 14.06 7.35
C TRP A 11 -11.69 15.16 6.48
N LYS A 12 -12.07 16.30 7.08
CA LYS A 12 -12.65 17.44 6.35
C LYS A 12 -11.71 17.97 5.26
N THR A 13 -10.41 17.98 5.53
CA THR A 13 -9.41 18.43 4.56
C THR A 13 -9.27 17.42 3.42
N ALA A 14 -9.18 16.12 3.74
CA ALA A 14 -9.09 15.07 2.74
C ALA A 14 -10.31 15.01 1.83
N THR A 15 -11.53 15.05 2.38
CA THR A 15 -12.77 15.03 1.59
C THR A 15 -12.89 16.25 0.69
N ARG A 16 -12.49 17.44 1.17
CA ARG A 16 -12.42 18.65 0.34
C ARG A 16 -11.43 18.51 -0.81
N LEU A 17 -10.23 17.96 -0.56
CA LEU A 17 -9.23 17.76 -1.61
C LEU A 17 -9.72 16.78 -2.68
N VAL A 18 -10.40 15.69 -2.28
CA VAL A 18 -10.99 14.73 -3.23
C VAL A 18 -12.10 15.40 -4.03
N ALA A 19 -13.04 16.08 -3.37
CA ALA A 19 -14.16 16.73 -4.04
C ALA A 19 -13.70 17.79 -5.05
N THR A 20 -12.66 18.56 -4.72
CA THR A 20 -12.10 19.61 -5.58
C THR A 20 -11.40 19.04 -6.82
N ASN A 21 -10.82 17.83 -6.72
CA ASN A 21 -10.02 17.23 -7.79
C ASN A 21 -10.68 15.99 -8.42
N ARG A 22 -11.98 15.76 -8.16
CA ARG A 22 -12.65 14.47 -8.44
C ARG A 22 -12.49 14.02 -9.90
N ASP A 23 -12.63 14.94 -10.86
CA ASP A 23 -12.65 14.60 -12.28
C ASP A 23 -11.26 14.11 -12.73
N VAL A 24 -10.21 14.77 -12.24
CA VAL A 24 -8.82 14.37 -12.48
C VAL A 24 -8.48 13.07 -11.75
N LEU A 25 -8.96 12.90 -10.51
CA LEU A 25 -8.74 11.68 -9.74
C LEU A 25 -9.40 10.46 -10.39
N ILE A 26 -10.62 10.60 -10.92
CA ILE A 26 -11.30 9.54 -11.66
C ILE A 26 -10.51 9.15 -12.91
N ALA A 27 -10.01 10.13 -13.66
CA ALA A 27 -9.19 9.87 -14.84
C ALA A 27 -7.90 9.11 -14.48
N ILE A 28 -7.18 9.54 -13.43
CA ILE A 28 -5.97 8.86 -12.95
C ILE A 28 -6.31 7.45 -12.43
N ALA A 29 -7.42 7.29 -11.70
CA ALA A 29 -7.89 6.00 -11.20
C ALA A 29 -8.16 5.03 -12.35
N GLY A 30 -8.84 5.48 -13.40
CA GLY A 30 -9.09 4.71 -14.60
C GLY A 30 -7.80 4.21 -15.24
N VAL A 31 -6.84 5.11 -15.47
CA VAL A 31 -5.62 4.78 -16.22
C VAL A 31 -4.62 3.96 -15.41
N PHE A 32 -4.42 4.27 -14.13
CA PHE A 32 -3.32 3.69 -13.33
C PHE A 32 -3.75 2.57 -12.38
N PHE A 33 -5.05 2.42 -12.11
CA PHE A 33 -5.55 1.39 -11.20
C PHE A 33 -6.49 0.42 -11.92
N LEU A 34 -7.53 0.94 -12.60
CA LEU A 34 -8.50 0.10 -13.29
C LEU A 34 -7.88 -0.64 -14.47
N LEU A 35 -7.27 0.06 -15.44
CA LEU A 35 -6.70 -0.59 -16.63
C LEU A 35 -5.63 -1.65 -16.28
N PRO A 36 -4.66 -1.38 -15.38
CA PRO A 36 -3.67 -2.39 -15.01
C PRO A 36 -4.29 -3.57 -14.27
N SER A 37 -5.30 -3.34 -13.41
CA SER A 37 -6.01 -4.42 -12.72
C SER A 37 -6.80 -5.29 -13.69
N LEU A 38 -7.45 -4.71 -14.70
CA LEU A 38 -8.16 -5.45 -15.74
C LEU A 38 -7.19 -6.24 -16.63
N ALA A 39 -6.06 -5.65 -17.00
CA ALA A 39 -5.02 -6.36 -17.73
C ALA A 39 -4.55 -7.58 -16.91
N PHE A 40 -4.29 -7.39 -15.62
CA PHE A 40 -3.92 -8.48 -14.73
C PHE A 40 -4.99 -9.58 -14.69
N SER A 41 -6.27 -9.24 -14.51
CA SER A 41 -7.34 -10.24 -14.44
C SER A 41 -7.58 -10.99 -15.75
N VAL A 42 -7.30 -10.37 -16.90
CA VAL A 42 -7.47 -11.01 -18.21
C VAL A 42 -6.27 -11.90 -18.56
N PHE A 43 -5.05 -11.46 -18.22
CA PHE A 43 -3.82 -12.15 -18.62
C PHE A 43 -3.29 -13.15 -17.60
N VAL A 44 -3.76 -13.12 -16.35
CA VAL A 44 -3.36 -14.06 -15.30
C VAL A 44 -4.54 -14.98 -14.98
N PRO A 45 -4.53 -16.22 -15.48
CA PRO A 45 -5.57 -17.20 -15.18
C PRO A 45 -5.55 -17.54 -13.69
N GLU A 46 -6.73 -17.64 -13.08
CA GLU A 46 -6.83 -18.16 -11.73
C GLU A 46 -6.47 -19.66 -11.70
N PRO A 47 -5.69 -20.11 -10.70
CA PRO A 47 -5.27 -21.50 -10.62
C PRO A 47 -6.48 -22.34 -10.24
N GLN A 48 -6.90 -23.22 -11.14
CA GLN A 48 -7.99 -24.16 -10.87
C GLN A 48 -7.51 -25.23 -9.87
N MET A 49 -8.03 -25.14 -8.65
CA MET A 49 -7.78 -26.12 -7.60
C MET A 49 -8.88 -27.17 -7.62
N ALA A 50 -8.51 -28.43 -7.86
CA ALA A 50 -9.47 -29.52 -7.75
C ALA A 50 -9.88 -29.71 -6.27
N PRO A 51 -11.14 -30.06 -6.00
CA PRO A 51 -11.56 -30.41 -4.64
C PRO A 51 -10.67 -31.52 -4.07
N GLY A 52 -10.07 -31.29 -2.90
CA GLY A 52 -9.16 -32.25 -2.26
C GLY A 52 -7.68 -32.15 -2.67
N THR A 53 -7.27 -31.10 -3.40
CA THR A 53 -5.84 -30.87 -3.71
C THR A 53 -5.01 -30.81 -2.42
N PRO A 54 -3.97 -31.65 -2.26
CA PRO A 54 -3.09 -31.61 -1.09
C PRO A 54 -2.43 -30.23 -0.91
N PRO A 55 -2.17 -29.78 0.33
CA PRO A 55 -1.57 -28.47 0.59
C PRO A 55 -0.24 -28.21 -0.14
N GLY A 56 0.57 -29.26 -0.35
CA GLY A 56 1.84 -29.16 -1.08
C GLY A 56 1.66 -28.80 -2.55
N GLU A 57 0.81 -29.55 -3.27
CA GLU A 57 0.49 -29.27 -4.68
C GLU A 57 -0.24 -27.93 -4.86
N MET A 58 -1.04 -27.52 -3.87
CA MET A 58 -1.68 -26.21 -3.87
C MET A 58 -0.64 -25.08 -3.83
N MET A 59 0.37 -25.20 -2.96
CA MET A 59 1.44 -24.20 -2.87
C MET A 59 2.29 -24.15 -4.15
N GLU A 60 2.55 -25.30 -4.78
CA GLU A 60 3.30 -25.38 -6.04
C GLU A 60 2.56 -24.69 -7.19
N LYS A 61 1.27 -25.00 -7.39
CA LYS A 61 0.45 -24.34 -8.41
C LYS A 61 0.34 -22.83 -8.21
N ILE A 62 0.25 -22.38 -6.96
CA ILE A 62 0.26 -20.96 -6.63
C ILE A 62 1.63 -20.36 -6.98
N ALA A 63 2.73 -21.00 -6.58
CA ALA A 63 4.09 -20.52 -6.86
C ALA A 63 4.37 -20.40 -8.36
N ASP A 64 3.94 -21.37 -9.17
CA ASP A 64 4.06 -21.34 -10.62
C ASP A 64 3.30 -20.16 -11.24
N MET A 65 2.06 -19.93 -10.80
CA MET A 65 1.28 -18.76 -11.22
C MET A 65 2.00 -17.45 -10.87
N TRP A 66 2.52 -17.32 -9.65
CA TRP A 66 3.22 -16.11 -9.21
C TRP A 66 4.50 -15.87 -10.03
N THR A 67 5.29 -16.90 -10.27
CA THR A 67 6.54 -16.78 -11.04
C THR A 67 6.28 -16.46 -12.50
N ALA A 68 5.24 -17.06 -13.11
CA ALA A 68 4.84 -16.75 -14.48
C ALA A 68 4.29 -15.32 -14.64
N SER A 69 3.53 -14.84 -13.64
CA SER A 69 2.91 -13.51 -13.65
C SER A 69 3.81 -12.38 -13.15
N MET A 70 4.98 -12.69 -12.58
CA MET A 70 5.93 -11.73 -12.00
C MET A 70 6.22 -10.51 -12.89
N PRO A 71 6.56 -10.66 -14.19
CA PRO A 71 6.84 -9.50 -15.05
C PRO A 71 5.63 -8.56 -15.18
N LEU A 72 4.42 -9.12 -15.33
CA LEU A 72 3.19 -8.33 -15.41
C LEU A 72 2.85 -7.69 -14.06
N LEU A 73 3.01 -8.41 -12.95
CA LEU A 73 2.84 -7.89 -11.59
C LEU A 73 3.72 -6.68 -11.34
N ILE A 74 4.99 -6.73 -11.76
CA ILE A 74 5.91 -5.61 -11.63
C ILE A 74 5.38 -4.40 -12.39
N VAL A 75 4.96 -4.57 -13.65
CA VAL A 75 4.40 -3.46 -14.46
C VAL A 75 3.15 -2.87 -13.81
N VAL A 76 2.21 -3.71 -13.39
CA VAL A 76 0.97 -3.29 -12.72
C VAL A 76 1.27 -2.52 -11.44
N THR A 77 2.18 -3.05 -10.62
CA THR A 77 2.59 -2.42 -9.36
C THR A 77 3.25 -1.06 -9.61
N LEU A 78 4.16 -0.97 -10.59
CA LEU A 78 4.82 0.29 -10.94
C LEU A 78 3.82 1.35 -11.44
N LEU A 79 2.83 0.94 -12.24
CA LEU A 79 1.76 1.85 -12.69
C LEU A 79 0.91 2.34 -11.51
N GLN A 80 0.51 1.45 -10.60
CA GLN A 80 -0.27 1.83 -9.41
C GLN A 80 0.54 2.75 -8.48
N MET A 81 1.84 2.49 -8.31
CA MET A 81 2.75 3.36 -7.57
C MET A 81 2.83 4.75 -8.20
N ALA A 82 2.94 4.82 -9.53
CA ALA A 82 2.97 6.09 -10.28
C ALA A 82 1.67 6.85 -10.11
N GLY A 83 0.53 6.14 -10.23
CA GLY A 83 -0.80 6.68 -10.02
C GLY A 83 -0.98 7.26 -8.63
N THR A 84 -0.52 6.54 -7.60
CA THR A 84 -0.58 6.97 -6.19
C THR A 84 0.17 8.29 -5.99
N VAL A 85 1.42 8.37 -6.46
CA VAL A 85 2.22 9.61 -6.32
C VAL A 85 1.62 10.74 -7.15
N THR A 86 1.12 10.45 -8.35
CA THR A 86 0.45 11.45 -9.20
C THR A 86 -0.79 12.03 -8.52
N MET A 87 -1.64 11.19 -7.92
CA MET A 87 -2.82 11.66 -7.17
C MET A 87 -2.41 12.57 -6.01
N LEU A 88 -1.38 12.19 -5.26
CA LEU A 88 -0.87 13.03 -4.17
C LEU A 88 -0.39 14.38 -4.69
N ILE A 89 0.39 14.42 -5.78
CA ILE A 89 0.88 15.67 -6.38
C ILE A 89 -0.29 16.57 -6.82
N VAL A 90 -1.27 16.02 -7.55
CA VAL A 90 -2.45 16.77 -8.01
C VAL A 90 -3.23 17.37 -6.84
N MET A 91 -3.40 16.61 -5.75
CA MET A 91 -4.18 17.05 -4.60
C MET A 91 -3.46 18.06 -3.71
N THR A 92 -2.12 18.05 -3.69
CA THR A 92 -1.35 18.75 -2.64
C THR A 92 -0.45 19.86 -3.14
N ASP A 93 -0.12 19.87 -4.45
CA ASP A 93 0.76 20.90 -5.01
C ASP A 93 0.05 22.26 -5.11
N ARG A 94 0.60 23.25 -4.40
CA ARG A 94 0.11 24.64 -4.41
C ARG A 94 0.20 25.27 -5.80
N ALA A 95 1.12 24.82 -6.64
CA ALA A 95 1.29 25.32 -8.00
C ALA A 95 0.19 24.86 -8.98
N ARG A 96 -0.71 23.96 -8.55
CA ARG A 96 -1.82 23.40 -9.35
C ARG A 96 -1.34 22.94 -10.74
N PRO A 97 -0.38 21.99 -10.80
CA PRO A 97 0.20 21.56 -12.07
C PRO A 97 -0.86 20.96 -12.99
N MET A 98 -0.64 21.09 -14.31
CA MET A 98 -1.44 20.36 -15.29
C MET A 98 -1.27 18.85 -15.10
N VAL A 99 -2.30 18.07 -15.44
CA VAL A 99 -2.32 16.60 -15.24
C VAL A 99 -1.10 15.92 -15.85
N GLY A 100 -0.69 16.29 -17.06
CA GLY A 100 0.51 15.74 -17.71
C GLY A 100 1.81 16.04 -16.95
N GLN A 101 1.91 17.22 -16.32
CA GLN A 101 3.06 17.57 -15.49
C GLN A 101 3.06 16.76 -14.18
N ALA A 102 1.89 16.57 -13.56
CA ALA A 102 1.76 15.74 -12.37
C ALA A 102 2.13 14.28 -12.66
N ILE A 103 1.67 13.72 -13.78
CA ILE A 103 2.03 12.37 -14.22
C ILE A 103 3.54 12.26 -14.41
N ARG A 104 4.17 13.19 -15.15
CA ARG A 104 5.62 13.20 -15.36
C ARG A 104 6.37 13.23 -14.03
N ARG A 105 5.93 14.04 -13.07
CA ARG A 105 6.54 14.09 -11.73
C ARG A 105 6.32 12.79 -10.95
N GLY A 106 5.15 12.19 -11.04
CA GLY A 106 4.84 10.88 -10.47
C GLY A 106 5.81 9.80 -10.97
N PHE A 107 6.01 9.71 -12.29
CA PHE A 107 6.98 8.80 -12.89
C PHE A 107 8.43 9.10 -12.47
N LEU A 108 8.81 10.37 -12.34
CA LEU A 108 10.14 10.74 -11.87
C LEU A 108 10.39 10.41 -10.39
N ALA A 109 9.33 10.34 -9.58
CA ALA A 109 9.38 9.95 -8.17
C ALA A 109 9.30 8.42 -7.97
N LEU A 110 9.01 7.64 -9.03
CA LEU A 110 8.93 6.18 -8.95
C LEU A 110 10.23 5.56 -8.45
N GLY A 111 11.38 5.95 -9.00
CA GLY A 111 12.67 5.36 -8.62
C GLY A 111 12.89 5.43 -7.11
N PRO A 112 12.87 6.63 -6.50
CA PRO A 112 12.95 6.78 -5.04
C PRO A 112 11.85 6.03 -4.29
N TYR A 113 10.61 6.03 -4.80
CA TYR A 113 9.50 5.37 -4.12
C TYR A 113 9.64 3.84 -4.11
N VAL A 114 10.01 3.24 -5.24
CA VAL A 114 10.29 1.81 -5.37
C VAL A 114 11.45 1.41 -4.48
N LEU A 115 12.53 2.18 -4.46
CA LEU A 115 13.67 1.91 -3.57
C LEU A 115 13.25 1.98 -2.09
N ALA A 116 12.45 2.97 -1.70
CA ALA A 116 11.93 3.05 -0.34
C ALA A 116 11.04 1.84 0.01
N GLN A 117 10.18 1.39 -0.92
CA GLN A 117 9.33 0.21 -0.75
C GLN A 117 10.16 -1.08 -0.64
N ILE A 118 11.18 -1.26 -1.48
CA ILE A 118 12.10 -2.40 -1.41
C ILE A 118 12.84 -2.39 -0.07
N MET A 119 13.34 -1.23 0.39
CA MET A 119 14.01 -1.13 1.69
C MET A 119 13.11 -1.50 2.86
N VAL A 120 11.86 -1.01 2.87
CA VAL A 120 10.88 -1.34 3.91
C VAL A 120 10.49 -2.81 3.84
N GLY A 121 10.18 -3.30 2.64
CA GLY A 121 9.83 -4.70 2.39
C GLY A 121 10.95 -5.66 2.77
N ALA A 122 12.20 -5.33 2.43
CA ALA A 122 13.36 -6.12 2.81
C ALA A 122 13.60 -6.11 4.33
N ALA A 123 13.52 -4.93 4.98
CA ALA A 123 13.70 -4.84 6.42
C ALA A 123 12.62 -5.62 7.19
N LEU A 124 11.35 -5.50 6.79
CA LEU A 124 10.24 -6.21 7.41
C LEU A 124 10.25 -7.70 7.07
N GLY A 125 10.49 -8.05 5.81
CA GLY A 125 10.51 -9.43 5.34
C GLY A 125 11.67 -10.23 5.94
N MET A 126 12.89 -9.67 5.96
CA MET A 126 14.02 -10.31 6.62
C MET A 126 13.82 -10.40 8.13
N GLY A 127 13.30 -9.34 8.77
CA GLY A 127 12.98 -9.38 10.20
C GLY A 127 11.96 -10.47 10.54
N PHE A 128 10.90 -10.59 9.74
CA PHE A 128 9.91 -11.65 9.88
C PHE A 128 10.52 -13.04 9.69
N LEU A 129 11.31 -13.24 8.62
CA LEU A 129 11.94 -14.52 8.31
C LEU A 129 12.89 -14.96 9.44
N VAL A 130 13.71 -14.06 9.96
CA VAL A 130 14.62 -14.34 11.08
C VAL A 130 13.84 -14.72 12.34
N LEU A 131 12.80 -13.95 12.68
CA LEU A 131 11.99 -14.22 13.88
C LEU A 131 11.25 -15.57 13.79
N VAL A 132 10.59 -15.83 12.66
CA VAL A 132 9.82 -17.07 12.47
C VAL A 132 10.74 -18.28 12.37
N SER A 133 11.87 -18.19 11.66
CA SER A 133 12.85 -19.29 11.61
C SER A 133 13.44 -19.58 13.00
N ALA A 134 13.80 -18.55 13.76
CA ALA A 134 14.27 -18.72 15.14
C ALA A 134 13.21 -19.39 16.04
N ALA A 135 11.94 -19.01 15.88
CA ALA A 135 10.84 -19.63 16.61
C ALA A 135 10.62 -21.09 16.22
N ALA A 136 10.75 -21.43 14.93
CA ALA A 136 10.63 -22.80 14.45
C ALA A 136 11.72 -23.72 15.00
N LEU A 137 12.94 -23.21 15.19
CA LEU A 137 14.05 -23.97 15.80
C LEU A 137 13.79 -24.39 17.25
N THR A 138 12.85 -23.74 17.95
CA THR A 138 12.48 -24.14 19.32
C THR A 138 11.67 -25.42 19.39
N GLY A 139 11.09 -25.89 18.27
CA GLY A 139 10.20 -27.06 18.20
C GLY A 139 8.84 -26.87 18.90
N GLN A 140 8.60 -25.72 19.54
CA GLN A 140 7.41 -25.45 20.34
C GLN A 140 6.38 -24.66 19.53
N GLN A 141 5.25 -25.29 19.17
CA GLN A 141 4.20 -24.62 18.38
C GLN A 141 3.65 -23.35 19.04
N ALA A 142 3.55 -23.31 20.37
CA ALA A 142 3.10 -22.14 21.12
C ALA A 142 4.03 -20.92 20.94
N ILE A 143 5.34 -21.14 20.91
CA ILE A 143 6.33 -20.06 20.70
C ILE A 143 6.22 -19.54 19.27
N GLY A 144 6.09 -20.45 18.28
CA GLY A 144 5.84 -20.10 16.89
C GLY A 144 4.64 -19.18 16.71
N ALA A 145 3.49 -19.53 17.31
CA ALA A 145 2.28 -18.73 17.23
C ALA A 145 2.46 -17.32 17.84
N ILE A 146 3.07 -17.21 19.01
CA ILE A 146 3.33 -15.92 19.68
C ILE A 146 4.24 -15.04 18.83
N VAL A 147 5.30 -15.61 18.26
CA VAL A 147 6.26 -14.86 17.44
C VAL A 147 5.60 -14.37 16.15
N ILE A 148 4.77 -15.19 15.49
CA ILE A 148 4.02 -14.78 14.30
C ILE A 148 3.09 -13.60 14.62
N ILE A 149 2.34 -13.68 15.73
CA ILE A 149 1.44 -12.60 16.16
C ILE A 149 2.24 -11.34 16.47
N GLY A 150 3.34 -11.45 17.22
CA GLY A 150 4.21 -10.33 17.55
C GLY A 150 4.81 -9.66 16.31
N ALA A 151 5.27 -10.46 15.35
CA ALA A 151 5.83 -9.97 14.09
C ALA A 151 4.76 -9.29 13.23
N PHE A 152 3.53 -9.81 13.21
CA PHE A 152 2.39 -9.18 12.54
C PHE A 152 2.03 -7.82 13.15
N ILE A 153 2.00 -7.71 14.48
CA ILE A 153 1.79 -6.43 15.18
C ILE A 153 2.92 -5.45 14.86
N ALA A 154 4.17 -5.91 14.85
CA ALA A 154 5.32 -5.09 14.48
C ALA A 154 5.25 -4.60 13.03
N MET A 155 4.78 -5.44 12.10
CA MET A 155 4.52 -5.06 10.72
C MET A 155 3.46 -3.97 10.62
N ILE A 156 2.30 -4.13 11.28
CA ILE A 156 1.26 -3.09 11.30
C ILE A 156 1.85 -1.78 11.82
N TRP A 157 2.58 -1.84 12.93
CA TRP A 157 3.19 -0.66 13.53
C TRP A 157 4.19 0.03 12.60
N CYS A 158 5.03 -0.73 11.88
CA CYS A 158 5.97 -0.16 10.91
C CYS A 158 5.25 0.42 9.69
N SER A 159 4.22 -0.25 9.17
CA SER A 159 3.40 0.24 8.05
C SER A 159 2.76 1.58 8.39
N LEU A 160 2.27 1.77 9.61
CA LEU A 160 1.75 3.07 10.07
C LEU A 160 2.83 4.17 10.05
N ARG A 161 4.06 3.83 10.41
CA ARG A 161 5.20 4.77 10.42
C ARG A 161 5.64 5.14 9.01
N MET A 162 5.48 4.24 8.05
CA MET A 162 5.87 4.42 6.65
C MET A 162 4.72 4.89 5.75
N ALA A 163 3.51 5.04 6.28
CA ALA A 163 2.34 5.51 5.53
C ALA A 163 2.53 6.91 4.89
N LEU A 164 3.47 7.71 5.39
CA LEU A 164 3.76 9.06 4.88
C LEU A 164 4.92 9.12 3.88
N VAL A 165 5.51 7.99 3.47
CA VAL A 165 6.61 7.97 2.49
C VAL A 165 6.18 8.55 1.14
N ALA A 166 5.05 8.10 0.58
CA ALA A 166 4.55 8.62 -0.69
C ALA A 166 4.20 10.13 -0.60
N PRO A 167 3.51 10.61 0.46
CA PRO A 167 3.34 12.05 0.69
C PRO A 167 4.64 12.84 0.81
N VAL A 168 5.67 12.32 1.49
CA VAL A 168 6.98 12.99 1.61
C VAL A 168 7.63 13.15 0.24
N LEU A 169 7.63 12.09 -0.58
CA LEU A 169 8.18 12.13 -1.94
C LEU A 169 7.37 13.07 -2.86
N ALA A 170 6.04 13.10 -2.70
CA ALA A 170 5.15 13.92 -3.53
C ALA A 170 5.18 15.41 -3.16
N ILE A 171 5.16 15.73 -1.86
CA ILE A 171 4.99 17.10 -1.34
C ILE A 171 6.33 17.77 -1.08
N GLU A 172 7.25 17.06 -0.41
CA GLU A 172 8.55 17.63 -0.05
C GLU A 172 9.57 17.51 -1.21
N ALA A 173 9.19 16.86 -2.32
CA ALA A 173 10.02 16.60 -3.49
C ALA A 173 11.37 15.91 -3.17
N GLU A 174 11.44 15.24 -2.02
CA GLU A 174 12.61 14.50 -1.57
C GLU A 174 12.88 13.35 -2.56
N ARG A 175 14.10 13.25 -3.07
CA ARG A 175 14.48 12.22 -4.05
C ARG A 175 15.35 11.13 -3.45
N ASN A 176 15.77 11.29 -2.20
CA ASN A 176 16.54 10.29 -1.49
C ASN A 176 15.60 9.35 -0.69
N PRO A 177 15.54 8.04 -1.02
CA PRO A 177 14.63 7.09 -0.37
C PRO A 177 14.91 6.96 1.13
N VAL A 178 16.18 6.99 1.56
CA VAL A 178 16.56 6.87 2.97
C VAL A 178 16.07 8.08 3.76
N GLN A 179 16.21 9.28 3.20
CA GLN A 179 15.74 10.50 3.84
C GLN A 179 14.22 10.53 3.92
N ALA A 180 13.52 10.09 2.86
CA ALA A 180 12.07 9.96 2.86
C ALA A 180 11.56 9.02 3.97
N LEU A 181 12.22 7.88 4.18
CA LEU A 181 11.89 6.95 5.27
C LEU A 181 12.10 7.58 6.66
N LYS A 182 13.26 8.20 6.88
CA LYS A 182 13.57 8.89 8.15
C LYS A 182 12.56 10.02 8.43
N ARG A 183 12.19 10.76 7.39
CA ARG A 183 11.22 11.85 7.45
C ARG A 183 9.82 11.34 7.77
N SER A 184 9.34 10.30 7.09
CA SER A 184 8.06 9.66 7.40
C SER A 184 8.02 9.20 8.86
N TRP A 185 9.12 8.60 9.35
CA TRP A 185 9.22 8.15 10.74
C TRP A 185 9.16 9.29 11.75
N ALA A 186 9.81 10.42 11.45
CA ALA A 186 9.80 11.61 12.29
C ALA A 186 8.41 12.26 12.33
N LEU A 187 7.73 12.36 11.19
CA LEU A 187 6.39 12.96 11.06
C LEU A 187 5.31 12.16 11.80
N THR A 188 5.44 10.83 11.82
CA THR A 188 4.49 9.94 12.51
C THR A 188 4.77 9.78 14.00
N LYS A 189 5.90 10.32 14.51
CA LYS A 189 6.30 10.20 15.93
C LYS A 189 5.31 10.95 16.82
N GLY A 190 4.75 10.24 17.80
CA GLY A 190 3.81 10.79 18.78
C GLY A 190 2.34 10.75 18.34
N ASN A 191 2.05 10.37 17.08
CA ASN A 191 0.69 10.28 16.56
C ASN A 191 0.30 8.86 16.08
N SER A 192 1.19 7.87 16.15
CA SER A 192 0.97 6.54 15.55
C SER A 192 -0.33 5.86 16.03
N GLY A 193 -0.68 5.95 17.32
CA GLY A 193 -1.94 5.39 17.82
C GLY A 193 -3.19 6.12 17.29
N ARG A 194 -3.11 7.44 17.12
CA ARG A 194 -4.21 8.23 16.53
C ARG A 194 -4.35 7.97 15.03
N MET A 195 -3.23 7.80 14.34
CA MET A 195 -3.21 7.40 12.94
C MET A 195 -3.82 6.00 12.77
N LEU A 196 -3.48 5.05 13.66
CA LEU A 196 -4.09 3.72 13.64
C LEU A 196 -5.61 3.80 13.81
N ALA A 197 -6.09 4.51 14.83
CA ALA A 197 -7.53 4.67 15.06
C ALA A 197 -8.23 5.34 13.88
N PHE A 198 -7.61 6.36 13.29
CA PHE A 198 -8.13 7.04 12.10
C PHE A 198 -8.20 6.10 10.89
N PHE A 199 -7.14 5.35 10.60
CA PHE A 199 -7.11 4.39 9.49
C PHE A 199 -8.05 3.21 9.72
N MET A 200 -8.22 2.73 10.96
CA MET A 200 -9.22 1.71 11.28
C MET A 200 -10.63 2.21 10.98
N LEU A 201 -10.98 3.42 11.42
CA LEU A 201 -12.30 4.01 11.15
C LEU A 201 -12.51 4.26 9.65
N ALA A 202 -11.50 4.79 8.95
CA ALA A 202 -11.56 5.01 7.51
C ALA A 202 -11.67 3.70 6.73
N GLY A 203 -10.93 2.66 7.16
CA GLY A 203 -10.98 1.32 6.59
C GLY A 203 -12.33 0.65 6.81
N LEU A 204 -12.93 0.79 8.01
CA LEU A 204 -14.28 0.31 8.29
C LEU A 204 -15.31 0.98 7.38
N LEU A 205 -15.26 2.30 7.26
CA LEU A 205 -16.14 3.04 6.35
C LEU A 205 -15.97 2.57 4.90
N PHE A 206 -14.72 2.42 4.44
CA PHE A 206 -14.43 1.92 3.11
C PHE A 206 -14.99 0.51 2.90
N ALA A 207 -14.79 -0.42 3.84
CA ALA A 207 -15.30 -1.78 3.75
C ALA A 207 -16.83 -1.83 3.63
N VAL A 208 -17.54 -0.99 4.40
CA VAL A 208 -19.00 -0.88 4.31
C VAL A 208 -19.43 -0.36 2.93
N VAL A 209 -18.85 0.73 2.46
CA VAL A 209 -19.19 1.34 1.17
C VAL A 209 -18.86 0.39 0.00
N TYR A 210 -17.68 -0.23 0.05
CA TYR A 210 -17.26 -1.20 -0.95
C TYR A 210 -18.17 -2.43 -0.96
N GLY A 211 -18.50 -2.99 0.20
CA GLY A 211 -19.44 -4.11 0.30
C GLY A 211 -20.80 -3.78 -0.32
N LEU A 212 -21.37 -2.61 0.00
CA LEU A 212 -22.62 -2.15 -0.61
C LEU A 212 -22.51 -2.00 -2.13
N ALA A 213 -21.40 -1.47 -2.64
CA ALA A 213 -21.18 -1.35 -4.07
C ALA A 213 -21.10 -2.73 -4.75
N MET A 214 -20.40 -3.69 -4.16
CA MET A 214 -20.27 -5.04 -4.73
C MET A 214 -21.60 -5.81 -4.71
N MET A 215 -22.46 -5.58 -3.71
CA MET A 215 -23.83 -6.11 -3.69
C MET A 215 -24.68 -5.54 -4.84
N LEU A 216 -24.53 -4.26 -5.17
CA LEU A 216 -25.24 -3.64 -6.30
C LEU A 216 -24.76 -4.18 -7.66
N VAL A 217 -23.48 -4.51 -7.79
CA VAL A 217 -22.90 -5.07 -9.03
C VAL A 217 -23.16 -6.59 -9.14
N GLY A 218 -23.66 -7.24 -8.08
CA GLY A 218 -23.97 -8.68 -8.08
C GLY A 218 -22.75 -9.59 -7.97
N VAL A 219 -21.66 -9.09 -7.38
CA VAL A 219 -20.38 -9.81 -7.24
C VAL A 219 -20.25 -10.50 -5.86
N VAL A 220 -21.27 -10.40 -5.00
CA VAL A 220 -21.33 -11.00 -3.65
C VAL A 220 -22.54 -11.90 -3.51
#